data_AF-A0A6J7GNJ7-F1
#
_entry.id   AF-A0A6J7GNJ7-F1
#
_cell.length_a   1.000
_cell.length_b   1.000
_cell.length_c   1.000
_cell.angle_alpha   90.00
_cell.angle_beta   90.00
_cell.angle_gamma   90.00
#
_symmetry.space_group_name_H-M   'P 1'
#
loop_
_entity.id
_entity.type
_entity.pdbx_description
1 polymer ?
#
loop_
_entity_poly.entity_id
_entity_poly.type
_entity_poly.pdbx_seq_one_letter_code
_entity_poly.pdbx_strand_id
1 'polypeptide(L)'
;MTSPDKFALETERDFLLQSLENLESEYSSGGIDEDSYRNLHDDYTARTAIVLRKLSSDGKEIEASPPVSNRRRVLTISAISAFIVIAAISLAFAVGIRLPGQSVTGNTESTSDKKVSSADRQRRLEAAVAADPKDISARLLLAQYLEAQGDLALALEQYDAILTIDASNAPALAQSGRILYLTAGAGPAVDAAGLVEKSQLRLDAALLADPEYSEARFFRAIVRANEFADFSGAQGDLQRYLVTEPNGRFAAQARQLLTDVTNALSSPSSSGGGG
;
A
#
# COMPACT_ATOMS: atom_id res chain seq x y z
N MET A 1 -8.02 23.09 24.86
CA MET A 1 -7.15 21.93 24.58
C MET A 1 -5.90 22.08 25.41
N THR A 2 -5.26 21.01 25.85
CA THR A 2 -3.96 21.13 26.54
C THR A 2 -2.85 21.38 25.51
N SER A 3 -1.72 21.99 25.92
CA SER A 3 -0.56 22.19 25.02
C SER A 3 -0.12 20.91 24.27
N PRO A 4 -0.09 19.71 24.87
CA PRO A 4 0.24 18.48 24.14
C PRO A 4 -0.85 18.06 23.14
N ASP A 5 -2.13 18.27 23.43
CA ASP A 5 -3.23 17.94 22.51
C ASP A 5 -3.18 18.80 21.24
N LYS A 6 -2.81 20.08 21.38
CA LYS A 6 -2.66 20.99 20.25
C LYS A 6 -1.51 20.60 19.33
N PHE A 7 -0.36 20.26 19.91
CA PHE A 7 0.81 19.80 19.14
C PHE A 7 0.51 18.51 18.35
N ALA A 8 -0.23 17.57 18.95
CA ALA A 8 -0.65 16.35 18.26
C ALA A 8 -1.56 16.64 17.05
N LEU A 9 -2.51 17.58 17.19
CA LEU A 9 -3.39 17.97 16.10
C LEU A 9 -2.67 18.77 15.00
N GLU A 10 -1.67 19.58 15.35
CA GLU A 10 -0.83 20.28 14.36
C GLU A 10 0.03 19.29 13.56
N THR A 11 0.60 18.29 14.23
CA THR A 11 1.36 17.20 13.58
C THR A 11 0.48 16.40 12.63
N GLU A 12 -0.74 16.05 13.06
CA GLU A 12 -1.71 15.33 12.22
C GLU A 12 -2.15 16.17 11.02
N ARG A 13 -2.39 17.48 11.20
CA ARG A 13 -2.70 18.38 10.09
C ARG A 13 -1.59 18.38 9.04
N ASP A 14 -0.34 18.53 9.47
CA ASP A 14 0.80 18.64 8.56
C ASP A 14 1.02 17.33 7.80
N PHE A 15 0.86 16.19 8.47
CA PHE A 15 0.86 14.87 7.84
C PHE A 15 -0.23 14.73 6.77
N LEU A 16 -1.47 15.12 7.07
CA LEU A 16 -2.59 15.00 6.14
C LEU A 16 -2.43 15.93 4.93
N LEU A 17 -1.93 17.16 5.13
CA LEU A 17 -1.66 18.09 4.03
C LEU A 17 -0.53 17.59 3.13
N GLN A 18 0.55 17.07 3.72
CA GLN A 18 1.63 16.46 2.94
C GLN A 18 1.14 15.23 2.17
N SER A 19 0.26 14.43 2.77
CA SER A 19 -0.33 13.25 2.12
C SER A 19 -1.22 13.64 0.94
N LEU A 20 -1.98 14.74 1.04
CA LEU A 20 -2.77 15.28 -0.07
C LEU A 20 -1.88 15.79 -1.21
N GLU A 21 -0.80 16.51 -0.90
CA GLU A 21 0.15 17.00 -1.91
C GLU A 21 0.87 15.84 -2.62
N ASN A 22 1.29 14.83 -1.86
CA ASN A 22 1.90 13.63 -2.42
C ASN A 22 0.90 12.87 -3.30
N LEU A 23 -0.35 12.73 -2.86
CA LEU A 23 -1.40 12.06 -3.62
C LEU A 23 -1.74 12.79 -4.93
N GLU A 24 -1.74 14.12 -4.93
CA GLU A 24 -1.91 14.94 -6.14
C GLU A 24 -0.71 14.80 -7.09
N SER A 25 0.50 14.75 -6.54
CA SER A 25 1.74 14.49 -7.30
C SER A 25 1.71 13.09 -7.92
N GLU A 26 1.26 12.07 -7.18
CA GLU A 26 1.10 10.70 -7.67
C GLU A 26 0.01 10.61 -8.74
N TYR A 27 -1.12 11.31 -8.59
CA TYR A 27 -2.18 11.30 -9.60
C TYR A 27 -1.77 12.05 -10.87
N SER A 28 -1.16 13.22 -10.74
CA SER A 28 -0.67 14.02 -11.87
C SER A 28 0.50 13.34 -12.61
N SER A 29 1.30 12.52 -11.91
CA SER A 29 2.32 11.66 -12.52
C SER A 29 1.80 10.30 -13.00
N GLY A 30 0.52 9.99 -12.77
CA GLY A 30 -0.12 8.73 -13.17
C GLY A 30 0.32 7.50 -12.36
N GLY A 31 0.88 7.70 -11.17
CA GLY A 31 1.27 6.65 -10.23
C GLY A 31 0.10 5.95 -9.53
N ILE A 32 -1.10 6.57 -9.55
CA ILE A 32 -2.33 6.03 -8.97
C ILE A 32 -3.50 6.17 -9.95
N ASP A 33 -4.43 5.22 -9.95
CA ASP A 33 -5.64 5.29 -10.78
C ASP A 33 -6.69 6.28 -10.21
N GLU A 34 -7.61 6.72 -11.06
CA GLU A 34 -8.60 7.75 -10.73
C GLU A 34 -9.55 7.34 -9.58
N ASP A 35 -9.96 6.08 -9.51
CA ASP A 35 -10.87 5.61 -8.46
C ASP A 35 -10.15 5.53 -7.11
N SER A 36 -8.90 5.04 -7.09
CA SER A 36 -8.05 5.03 -5.89
C SER A 36 -7.70 6.45 -5.44
N TYR A 37 -7.36 7.35 -6.37
CA TYR A 37 -7.12 8.77 -6.09
C TYR A 37 -8.35 9.41 -5.44
N ARG A 38 -9.54 9.27 -6.05
CA ARG A 38 -10.77 9.88 -5.53
C ARG A 38 -11.09 9.40 -4.12
N ASN A 39 -10.99 8.09 -3.86
CA ASN A 39 -11.29 7.54 -2.54
C ASN A 39 -10.32 8.03 -1.46
N LEU A 40 -9.01 8.04 -1.74
CA LEU A 40 -7.99 8.51 -0.79
C LEU A 40 -8.05 10.02 -0.61
N HIS A 41 -8.25 10.78 -1.68
CA HIS A 41 -8.36 12.23 -1.65
C HIS A 41 -9.57 12.67 -0.81
N ASP A 42 -10.73 11.99 -0.97
CA ASP A 42 -11.93 12.27 -0.19
C ASP A 42 -11.73 11.97 1.31
N ASP A 43 -11.09 10.85 1.67
CA ASP A 43 -10.81 10.50 3.07
C ASP A 43 -9.81 11.49 3.72
N TYR A 44 -8.71 11.81 3.04
CA TYR A 44 -7.75 12.79 3.56
C TYR A 44 -8.35 14.19 3.67
N THR A 45 -9.17 14.60 2.70
CA THR A 45 -9.88 15.89 2.74
C THR A 45 -10.84 15.96 3.93
N ALA A 46 -11.63 14.91 4.15
CA ALA A 46 -12.57 14.84 5.27
C ALA A 46 -11.84 14.88 6.62
N ARG A 47 -10.74 14.13 6.77
CA ARG A 47 -9.93 14.13 8.00
C ARG A 47 -9.25 15.47 8.23
N THR A 48 -8.71 16.09 7.19
CA THR A 48 -8.07 17.41 7.27
C THR A 48 -9.07 18.45 7.77
N ALA A 49 -10.30 18.45 7.24
CA ALA A 49 -11.36 19.36 7.68
C ALA A 49 -11.73 19.17 9.17
N ILE A 50 -11.77 17.93 9.65
CA ILE A 50 -12.02 17.61 11.07
C ILE A 50 -10.90 18.17 11.97
N VAL A 51 -9.64 17.95 11.59
CA VAL A 51 -8.47 18.40 12.37
C VAL A 51 -8.36 19.92 12.39
N LEU A 52 -8.54 20.58 11.24
CA LEU A 52 -8.54 22.05 11.13
C LEU A 52 -9.64 22.70 11.97
N ARG A 53 -10.84 22.09 12.04
CA ARG A 53 -11.94 22.55 12.89
C ARG A 53 -11.58 22.45 14.37
N LYS A 54 -10.95 21.35 14.81
CA LYS A 54 -10.49 21.16 16.19
C LYS A 54 -9.38 22.15 16.57
N LEU A 55 -8.43 22.43 15.67
CA LEU A 55 -7.40 23.43 15.89
C LEU A 55 -7.95 24.87 15.95
N SER A 56 -8.96 25.17 15.13
CA SER A 56 -9.61 26.49 15.10
C SER A 56 -10.46 26.76 16.35
N SER A 57 -11.05 25.72 16.95
CA SER A 57 -11.82 25.86 18.20
C SER A 57 -10.98 26.17 19.45
N ASP A 58 -9.65 26.10 19.36
CA ASP A 58 -8.73 26.30 20.48
C ASP A 58 -8.02 27.68 20.46
N GLY A 59 -8.27 28.50 19.42
CA GLY A 59 -7.62 29.80 19.23
C GLY A 59 -8.41 31.03 19.71
N LYS A 60 -9.73 30.95 19.77
CA LYS A 60 -10.68 31.91 20.38
C LYS A 60 -12.09 31.46 20.05
N GLU A 61 -13.06 31.88 20.86
CA GLU A 61 -14.50 31.83 20.57
C GLU A 61 -14.76 32.01 19.07
N ILE A 62 -15.57 31.14 18.49
CA ILE A 62 -16.38 31.55 17.35
C ILE A 62 -17.25 32.69 17.91
N GLU A 63 -16.76 33.93 17.84
CA GLU A 63 -17.66 35.05 17.69
C GLU A 63 -18.50 34.67 16.48
N ALA A 64 -19.76 34.34 16.76
CA ALA A 64 -20.76 34.16 15.73
C ALA A 64 -20.62 35.36 14.81
N SER A 65 -20.24 35.11 13.54
CA SER A 65 -20.30 36.15 12.54
C SER A 65 -21.68 36.81 12.65
N PRO A 66 -21.77 38.16 12.68
CA PRO A 66 -23.07 38.81 12.79
C PRO A 66 -23.98 38.23 11.70
N PRO A 67 -25.27 37.99 11.96
CA PRO A 67 -26.16 37.39 10.98
C PRO A 67 -26.13 38.23 9.71
N VAL A 68 -25.41 37.76 8.69
CA VAL A 68 -25.36 38.44 7.41
C VAL A 68 -26.75 38.34 6.81
N SER A 69 -27.36 39.49 6.51
CA SER A 69 -28.72 39.53 5.99
C SER A 69 -28.84 38.66 4.73
N ASN A 70 -29.94 37.94 4.59
CA ASN A 70 -30.18 37.02 3.46
C ASN A 70 -29.98 37.69 2.10
N ARG A 71 -30.13 39.03 2.00
CA ARG A 71 -29.81 39.81 0.80
C ARG A 71 -28.33 39.80 0.44
N ARG A 72 -27.41 39.91 1.40
CA ARG A 72 -25.96 39.86 1.15
C ARG A 72 -25.49 38.45 0.79
N ARG A 73 -26.11 37.41 1.38
CA ARG A 73 -25.81 36.00 1.09
C ARG A 73 -26.34 35.56 -0.28
N VAL A 74 -27.53 36.03 -0.68
CA VAL A 74 -28.04 35.82 -2.05
C VAL A 74 -27.21 36.58 -3.06
N LEU A 75 -26.77 37.81 -2.75
CA LEU A 75 -25.90 38.59 -3.64
C LEU A 75 -24.54 37.93 -3.86
N THR A 76 -23.87 37.41 -2.83
CA THR A 76 -22.57 36.73 -3.00
C THR A 76 -22.70 35.41 -3.75
N ILE A 77 -23.73 34.62 -3.48
CA ILE A 77 -24.00 33.37 -4.24
C ILE A 77 -24.33 33.71 -5.70
N SER A 78 -25.13 34.75 -5.95
CA SER A 78 -25.44 35.19 -7.32
C SER A 78 -24.22 35.74 -8.07
N ALA A 79 -23.27 36.39 -7.37
CA ALA A 79 -22.04 36.89 -7.98
C ALA A 79 -21.07 35.75 -8.35
N ILE A 80 -20.97 34.71 -7.51
CA ILE A 80 -20.15 33.51 -7.80
C ILE A 80 -20.76 32.72 -8.98
N SER A 81 -22.08 32.54 -9.00
CA SER A 81 -22.75 31.88 -10.13
C SER A 81 -22.64 32.69 -11.44
N ALA A 82 -22.73 34.02 -11.37
CA ALA A 82 -22.51 34.88 -12.54
C ALA A 82 -21.06 34.81 -13.04
N PHE A 83 -20.08 34.72 -12.15
CA PHE A 83 -18.67 34.54 -12.51
C PHE A 83 -18.42 33.18 -13.19
N ILE A 84 -19.05 32.10 -12.72
CA ILE A 84 -18.96 30.76 -13.33
C ILE A 84 -19.62 30.75 -14.73
N VAL A 85 -20.75 31.43 -14.89
CA VAL A 85 -21.44 31.53 -16.20
C VAL A 85 -20.65 32.41 -17.18
N ILE A 86 -20.04 33.51 -16.74
CA ILE A 86 -19.19 34.36 -17.58
C ILE A 86 -17.90 33.63 -17.98
N ALA A 87 -17.31 32.82 -17.08
CA ALA A 87 -16.17 31.96 -17.40
C ALA A 87 -16.55 30.84 -18.40
N ALA A 88 -17.73 30.25 -18.26
CA ALA A 88 -18.24 29.22 -19.18
C ALA A 88 -18.57 29.80 -20.57
N ILE A 89 -19.13 31.01 -20.65
CA ILE A 89 -19.41 31.70 -21.92
C ILE A 89 -18.12 32.19 -22.59
N SER A 90 -17.11 32.59 -21.82
CA SER A 90 -15.79 32.98 -22.36
C SER A 90 -15.03 31.80 -22.97
N LEU A 91 -15.22 30.58 -22.44
CA LEU A 91 -14.63 29.36 -23.00
C LEU A 91 -15.34 28.90 -24.30
N ALA A 92 -16.61 29.25 -24.48
CA ALA A 92 -17.39 28.90 -25.68
C ALA A 92 -17.04 29.73 -26.94
N PHE A 93 -16.43 30.92 -26.79
CA PHE A 93 -15.99 31.74 -27.93
C PHE A 93 -14.49 31.61 -28.26
N ALA A 94 -13.71 30.87 -27.45
CA ALA A 94 -12.28 30.64 -27.67
C ALA A 94 -11.96 29.31 -28.38
N VAL A 95 -12.95 28.42 -28.57
CA VAL A 95 -12.78 27.17 -29.32
C VAL A 95 -13.31 27.36 -30.74
N GLY A 96 -12.47 27.98 -31.58
CA GLY A 96 -12.62 27.87 -33.02
C GLY A 96 -12.49 26.41 -33.47
N ILE A 97 -13.41 25.98 -34.33
CA ILE A 97 -13.45 24.66 -34.98
C ILE A 97 -12.05 24.32 -35.54
N ARG A 98 -11.45 23.21 -35.09
CA ARG A 98 -10.24 22.65 -35.71
C ARG A 98 -10.63 21.39 -36.50
N LEU A 99 -10.45 21.43 -37.82
CA LEU A 99 -10.61 20.25 -38.69
C LEU A 99 -9.44 19.26 -38.51
N PRO A 100 -9.64 17.96 -38.80
CA PRO A 100 -8.60 16.95 -38.69
C PRO A 100 -7.53 17.13 -39.79
N GLY A 101 -6.25 17.14 -39.42
CA GLY A 101 -5.16 16.88 -40.39
C GLY A 101 -3.98 17.84 -40.48
N GLN A 102 -3.79 18.83 -39.59
CA GLN A 102 -2.53 19.60 -39.57
C GLN A 102 -2.04 19.90 -38.15
N SER A 103 -0.86 19.38 -37.84
CA SER A 103 -0.05 19.72 -36.67
C SER A 103 0.95 20.81 -37.04
N VAL A 104 0.83 21.99 -36.41
CA VAL A 104 1.85 23.04 -36.46
C VAL A 104 2.79 22.86 -35.26
N THR A 105 3.88 22.16 -35.57
CA THR A 105 5.18 22.04 -34.92
C THR A 105 5.45 22.82 -33.63
N GLY A 106 5.68 22.05 -32.56
CA GLY A 106 6.70 22.30 -31.54
C GLY A 106 7.45 20.99 -31.30
N ASN A 107 8.61 20.83 -31.94
CA ASN A 107 9.48 19.66 -31.82
C ASN A 107 10.25 19.71 -30.49
N THR A 108 9.85 18.89 -29.53
CA THR A 108 10.78 18.02 -28.78
C THR A 108 10.03 16.71 -28.67
N GLU A 109 10.64 15.64 -29.14
CA GLU A 109 10.07 14.28 -29.24
C GLU A 109 9.32 13.90 -27.96
N SER A 110 8.03 14.23 -27.88
CA SER A 110 7.10 13.51 -27.05
C SER A 110 6.91 12.21 -27.79
N THR A 111 7.80 11.26 -27.50
CA THR A 111 7.41 9.86 -27.48
C THR A 111 6.01 9.86 -26.95
N SER A 112 5.10 9.42 -27.81
CA SER A 112 3.82 8.90 -27.37
C SER A 112 4.17 7.73 -26.46
N ASP A 113 4.55 8.00 -25.21
CA ASP A 113 4.73 6.99 -24.20
C ASP A 113 3.32 6.62 -23.78
N LYS A 114 2.75 5.78 -24.65
CA LYS A 114 1.77 4.76 -24.32
C LYS A 114 1.83 4.51 -22.81
N LYS A 115 0.68 4.47 -22.14
CA LYS A 115 0.52 3.57 -20.99
C LYS A 115 1.37 2.33 -21.29
N VAL A 116 2.52 2.18 -20.65
CA VAL A 116 3.38 1.03 -20.92
C VAL A 116 2.49 -0.13 -20.55
N SER A 117 2.03 -0.88 -21.55
CA SER A 117 1.10 -1.98 -21.32
C SER A 117 1.73 -2.88 -20.26
N SER A 118 0.93 -3.51 -19.39
CA SER A 118 1.44 -4.55 -18.48
C SER A 118 2.37 -5.52 -19.22
N ALA A 119 1.96 -5.93 -20.43
CA ALA A 119 2.76 -6.76 -21.33
C ALA A 119 4.09 -6.10 -21.76
N ASP A 120 4.12 -4.79 -22.02
CA ASP A 120 5.35 -4.08 -22.38
C ASP A 120 6.28 -3.93 -21.17
N ARG A 121 5.73 -3.74 -19.97
CA ARG A 121 6.52 -3.68 -18.73
C ARG A 121 7.15 -5.03 -18.44
N GLN A 122 6.38 -6.11 -18.52
CA GLN A 122 6.88 -7.47 -18.34
C GLN A 122 8.02 -7.79 -19.32
N ARG A 123 7.82 -7.54 -20.62
CA ARG A 123 8.85 -7.77 -21.64
C ARG A 123 10.16 -7.03 -21.36
N ARG A 124 10.09 -5.79 -20.85
CA ARG A 124 11.28 -5.01 -20.50
C ARG A 124 12.03 -5.61 -19.32
N LEU A 125 11.32 -6.08 -18.30
CA LEU A 125 11.91 -6.76 -17.14
C LEU A 125 12.53 -8.11 -17.54
N GLU A 126 11.83 -8.90 -18.37
CA GLU A 126 12.35 -10.15 -18.93
C GLU A 126 13.60 -9.92 -19.77
N ALA A 127 13.60 -8.88 -20.62
CA ALA A 127 14.77 -8.52 -21.42
C ALA A 127 15.96 -8.08 -20.55
N ALA A 128 15.73 -7.38 -19.44
CA ALA A 128 16.78 -7.01 -18.49
C ALA A 128 17.40 -8.26 -17.85
N VAL A 129 16.59 -9.21 -17.40
CA VAL A 129 17.07 -10.49 -16.86
C VAL A 129 17.77 -11.34 -17.92
N ALA A 130 17.33 -11.29 -19.18
CA ALA A 130 17.98 -11.99 -20.27
C ALA A 130 19.35 -11.39 -20.63
N ALA A 131 19.49 -10.06 -20.51
CA ALA A 131 20.74 -9.36 -20.77
C ALA A 131 21.79 -9.64 -19.69
N ASP A 132 21.38 -9.71 -18.42
CA ASP A 132 22.23 -10.18 -17.33
C ASP A 132 21.48 -11.17 -16.41
N PRO A 133 21.62 -12.49 -16.64
CA PRO A 133 20.96 -13.50 -15.83
C PRO A 133 21.43 -13.55 -14.37
N LYS A 134 22.50 -12.85 -13.99
CA LYS A 134 22.99 -12.81 -12.60
C LYS A 134 22.60 -11.52 -11.88
N ASP A 135 21.92 -10.60 -12.54
CA ASP A 135 21.41 -9.38 -11.92
C ASP A 135 20.26 -9.71 -10.96
N ILE A 136 20.58 -9.77 -9.66
CA ILE A 136 19.62 -9.99 -8.58
C ILE A 136 18.55 -8.90 -8.56
N SER A 137 18.89 -7.64 -8.86
CA SER A 137 17.94 -6.54 -8.80
C SER A 137 16.92 -6.63 -9.93
N ALA A 138 17.37 -6.93 -11.15
CA ALA A 138 16.46 -7.17 -12.28
C ALA A 138 15.51 -8.35 -12.02
N ARG A 139 16.02 -9.44 -11.44
CA ARG A 139 15.21 -10.60 -11.06
C ARG A 139 14.20 -10.28 -9.96
N LEU A 140 14.59 -9.52 -8.94
CA LEU A 140 13.70 -9.11 -7.86
C LEU A 140 12.55 -8.26 -8.40
N LEU A 141 12.84 -7.31 -9.30
CA LEU A 141 11.82 -6.49 -9.95
C LEU A 141 10.87 -7.31 -10.81
N LEU A 142 11.39 -8.29 -11.57
CA LEU A 142 10.54 -9.20 -12.35
C LEU A 142 9.67 -10.07 -11.44
N ALA A 143 10.21 -10.62 -10.34
CA ALA A 143 9.48 -11.42 -9.38
C ALA A 143 8.32 -10.63 -8.75
N GLN A 144 8.60 -9.42 -8.24
CA GLN A 144 7.58 -8.54 -7.66
C GLN A 144 6.50 -8.15 -8.66
N TYR A 145 6.89 -7.90 -9.91
CA TYR A 145 5.94 -7.63 -10.99
C TYR A 145 5.01 -8.82 -11.23
N LEU A 146 5.56 -10.04 -11.31
CA LEU A 146 4.78 -11.27 -11.49
C LEU A 146 3.85 -11.54 -10.29
N GLU A 147 4.30 -11.28 -9.07
CA GLU A 147 3.45 -11.38 -7.87
C GLU A 147 2.26 -10.43 -7.92
N ALA A 148 2.48 -9.18 -8.33
CA ALA A 148 1.41 -8.19 -8.45
C ALA A 148 0.36 -8.61 -9.50
N GLN A 149 0.76 -9.40 -10.50
CA GLN A 149 -0.13 -9.95 -11.53
C GLN A 149 -0.79 -11.27 -11.09
N GLY A 150 -0.39 -11.85 -9.96
CA GLY A 150 -0.87 -13.13 -9.45
C GLY A 150 -0.17 -14.35 -10.05
N ASP A 151 0.87 -14.16 -10.87
CA ASP A 151 1.67 -15.23 -11.49
C ASP A 151 2.69 -15.81 -10.50
N LEU A 152 2.18 -16.36 -9.38
CA LEU A 152 2.99 -16.80 -8.25
C LEU A 152 4.02 -17.89 -8.61
N ALA A 153 3.70 -18.76 -9.58
CA ALA A 153 4.62 -19.79 -10.05
C ALA A 153 5.86 -19.18 -10.74
N LEU A 154 5.64 -18.21 -11.63
CA LEU A 154 6.73 -17.52 -12.33
C LEU A 154 7.53 -16.62 -11.38
N ALA A 155 6.86 -15.99 -10.41
CA ALA A 155 7.54 -15.23 -9.37
C ALA A 155 8.47 -16.13 -8.53
N LEU A 156 8.00 -17.32 -8.14
CA LEU A 156 8.79 -18.30 -7.40
C LEU A 156 10.03 -18.73 -8.17
N GLU A 157 9.92 -18.95 -9.49
CA GLU A 157 11.08 -19.26 -10.34
C GLU A 157 12.15 -18.15 -10.31
N GLN A 158 11.74 -16.88 -10.32
CA GLN A 158 12.68 -15.75 -10.23
C GLN A 158 13.35 -15.68 -8.86
N TYR A 159 12.61 -15.90 -7.78
CA TYR A 159 13.19 -15.97 -6.44
C TYR A 159 14.16 -17.15 -6.29
N ASP A 160 13.84 -18.32 -6.84
CA ASP A 160 14.75 -19.48 -6.83
C ASP A 160 16.04 -19.21 -7.61
N ALA A 161 15.94 -18.49 -8.73
CA ALA A 161 17.11 -18.05 -9.47
C ALA A 161 17.98 -17.07 -8.67
N ILE A 162 17.38 -16.15 -7.92
CA ILE A 162 18.11 -15.27 -7.00
C ILE A 162 18.83 -16.09 -5.93
N LEU A 163 18.16 -17.07 -5.32
CA LEU A 163 18.73 -17.91 -4.27
C LEU A 163 19.85 -18.85 -4.78
N THR A 164 19.89 -19.13 -6.08
CA THR A 164 21.01 -19.82 -6.72
C THR A 164 22.25 -18.92 -6.82
N ILE A 165 22.06 -17.60 -6.94
CA ILE A 165 23.15 -16.60 -7.04
C ILE A 165 23.61 -16.17 -5.64
N ASP A 166 22.65 -15.86 -4.76
CA ASP A 166 22.83 -15.46 -3.38
C ASP A 166 21.83 -16.20 -2.49
N ALA A 167 22.31 -17.31 -1.90
CA ALA A 167 21.50 -18.16 -1.03
C ALA A 167 21.05 -17.47 0.28
N SER A 168 21.67 -16.34 0.64
CA SER A 168 21.36 -15.56 1.84
C SER A 168 20.47 -14.34 1.56
N ASN A 169 19.94 -14.21 0.34
CA ASN A 169 19.10 -13.07 0.00
C ASN A 169 17.78 -13.09 0.81
N ALA A 170 17.72 -12.33 1.91
CA ALA A 170 16.59 -12.35 2.83
C ALA A 170 15.23 -11.99 2.17
N PRO A 171 15.13 -10.97 1.29
CA PRO A 171 13.91 -10.69 0.55
C PRO A 171 13.43 -11.87 -0.30
N ALA A 172 14.33 -12.49 -1.07
CA ALA A 172 13.98 -13.64 -1.90
C ALA A 172 13.55 -14.85 -1.06
N LEU A 173 14.25 -15.14 0.04
CA LEU A 173 13.87 -16.20 0.98
C LEU A 173 12.47 -15.96 1.57
N ALA A 174 12.18 -14.74 2.04
CA ALA A 174 10.91 -14.45 2.67
C ALA A 174 9.73 -14.49 1.69
N GLN A 175 9.87 -13.85 0.52
CA GLN A 175 8.77 -13.80 -0.47
C GLN A 175 8.51 -15.17 -1.07
N SER A 176 9.54 -15.94 -1.40
CA SER A 176 9.34 -17.30 -1.88
C SER A 176 8.77 -18.24 -0.81
N GLY A 177 9.19 -18.10 0.45
CA GLY A 177 8.56 -18.81 1.58
C GLY A 177 7.06 -18.49 1.69
N ARG A 178 6.69 -17.21 1.57
CA ARG A 178 5.30 -16.76 1.54
C ARG A 178 4.51 -17.35 0.37
N ILE A 179 5.08 -17.34 -0.84
CA ILE A 179 4.45 -17.91 -2.04
C ILE A 179 4.20 -19.41 -1.85
N LEU A 180 5.20 -20.16 -1.38
CA LEU A 180 5.06 -21.60 -1.10
C LEU A 180 3.90 -21.88 -0.14
N TYR A 181 3.75 -21.07 0.91
CA TYR A 181 2.64 -21.20 1.85
C TYR A 181 1.27 -20.92 1.20
N LEU A 182 1.16 -19.84 0.42
CA LEU A 182 -0.07 -19.55 -0.31
C LEU A 182 -0.43 -20.65 -1.31
N THR A 183 0.57 -21.20 -2.00
CA THR A 183 0.35 -22.31 -2.94
C THR A 183 -0.10 -23.57 -2.23
N ALA A 184 0.40 -23.85 -1.01
CA ALA A 184 -0.06 -24.98 -0.21
C ALA A 184 -1.55 -24.86 0.17
N GLY A 185 -2.03 -23.65 0.45
CA GLY A 185 -3.43 -23.38 0.76
C GLY A 185 -4.36 -23.23 -0.45
N ALA A 186 -3.80 -23.13 -1.67
CA ALA A 186 -4.56 -22.93 -2.90
C ALA A 186 -5.07 -24.26 -3.50
N GLY A 187 -6.17 -24.79 -2.92
CA GLY A 187 -6.87 -25.97 -3.45
C GLY A 187 -6.17 -27.31 -3.19
N PRO A 188 -6.51 -28.39 -3.94
CA PRO A 188 -5.89 -29.71 -3.75
C PRO A 188 -4.48 -29.73 -4.37
N ALA A 189 -3.55 -29.00 -3.75
CA ALA A 189 -2.15 -29.07 -4.11
C ALA A 189 -1.65 -30.51 -3.95
N VAL A 190 -0.96 -31.03 -4.98
CA VAL A 190 -0.46 -32.42 -5.04
C VAL A 190 0.51 -32.72 -3.89
N ASP A 191 1.12 -31.67 -3.29
CA ASP A 191 2.05 -31.76 -2.16
C ASP A 191 1.94 -30.54 -1.22
N ALA A 192 0.76 -30.30 -0.64
CA ALA A 192 0.55 -29.18 0.28
C ALA A 192 1.51 -29.22 1.49
N ALA A 193 1.73 -30.41 2.06
CA ALA A 193 2.62 -30.58 3.22
C ALA A 193 4.08 -30.27 2.90
N GLY A 194 4.61 -30.75 1.77
CA GLY A 194 5.97 -30.44 1.35
C GLY A 194 6.18 -28.96 1.02
N LEU A 195 5.15 -28.27 0.52
CA LEU A 195 5.18 -26.83 0.30
C LEU A 195 5.23 -26.04 1.63
N VAL A 196 4.46 -26.45 2.63
CA VAL A 196 4.49 -25.86 3.98
C VAL A 196 5.86 -26.03 4.63
N GLU A 197 6.45 -27.23 4.56
CA GLU A 197 7.79 -27.49 5.11
C GLU A 197 8.85 -26.60 4.43
N LYS A 198 8.84 -26.52 3.09
CA LYS A 198 9.73 -25.63 2.35
C LYS A 198 9.51 -24.16 2.71
N SER A 199 8.27 -23.75 2.89
CA SER A 199 7.93 -22.39 3.33
C SER A 199 8.60 -22.07 4.66
N GLN A 200 8.42 -22.93 5.66
CA GLN A 200 9.03 -22.75 6.97
C GLN A 200 10.57 -22.64 6.88
N LEU A 201 11.21 -23.55 6.14
CA LEU A 201 12.67 -23.54 5.96
C LEU A 201 13.17 -22.23 5.36
N ARG A 202 12.47 -21.68 4.35
CA ARG A 202 12.88 -20.40 3.75
C ARG A 202 12.66 -19.22 4.68
N LEU A 203 11.57 -19.20 5.44
CA LEU A 203 11.29 -18.13 6.39
C LEU A 203 12.28 -18.13 7.56
N ASP A 204 12.68 -19.30 8.03
CA ASP A 204 13.75 -19.42 9.03
C ASP A 204 15.11 -18.98 8.46
N ALA A 205 15.44 -19.38 7.23
CA ALA A 205 16.65 -18.92 6.56
C ALA A 205 16.67 -17.40 6.34
N ALA A 206 15.53 -16.78 6.01
CA ALA A 206 15.42 -15.33 5.83
C ALA A 206 15.81 -14.59 7.12
N LEU A 207 15.37 -15.09 8.28
CA LEU A 207 15.68 -14.51 9.59
C LEU A 207 17.06 -14.89 10.12
N LEU A 208 17.70 -15.93 9.58
CA LEU A 208 19.12 -16.19 9.81
C LEU A 208 19.99 -15.21 9.00
N ALA A 209 19.58 -14.88 7.78
CA ALA A 209 20.30 -13.95 6.91
C ALA A 209 20.14 -12.48 7.35
N ASP A 210 18.91 -12.08 7.67
CA ASP A 210 18.59 -10.78 8.25
C ASP A 210 17.68 -10.95 9.46
N PRO A 211 18.25 -11.00 10.68
CA PRO A 211 17.49 -11.12 11.90
C PRO A 211 16.46 -10.03 12.10
N GLU A 212 16.65 -8.83 11.52
CA GLU A 212 15.78 -7.68 11.68
C GLU A 212 14.66 -7.60 10.62
N TYR A 213 14.59 -8.56 9.70
CA TYR A 213 13.61 -8.52 8.62
C TYR A 213 12.18 -8.78 9.11
N SER A 214 11.47 -7.69 9.41
CA SER A 214 10.11 -7.68 9.97
C SER A 214 9.12 -8.52 9.16
N GLU A 215 9.15 -8.41 7.83
CA GLU A 215 8.21 -9.10 6.95
C GLU A 215 8.32 -10.63 7.08
N ALA A 216 9.55 -11.15 7.14
CA ALA A 216 9.80 -12.57 7.34
C ALA A 216 9.29 -13.06 8.70
N ARG A 217 9.39 -12.24 9.76
CA ARG A 217 8.81 -12.56 11.08
C ARG A 217 7.30 -12.71 11.00
N PHE A 218 6.63 -11.77 10.32
CA PHE A 218 5.17 -11.83 10.16
C PHE A 218 4.75 -13.10 9.39
N PHE A 219 5.39 -13.41 8.26
CA PHE A 219 5.08 -14.62 7.50
C PHE A 219 5.37 -15.90 8.28
N ARG A 220 6.48 -15.97 9.02
CA ARG A 220 6.79 -17.12 9.87
C ARG A 220 5.76 -17.32 10.97
N ALA A 221 5.27 -16.23 11.58
CA ALA A 221 4.24 -16.32 12.60
C ALA A 221 2.95 -16.97 12.08
N ILE A 222 2.53 -16.63 10.85
CA ILE A 222 1.37 -17.24 10.20
C ILE A 222 1.57 -18.75 10.07
N VAL A 223 2.70 -19.17 9.50
CA VAL A 223 3.01 -20.59 9.29
C VAL A 223 3.05 -21.35 10.61
N ARG A 224 3.73 -20.80 11.63
CA ARG A 224 3.81 -21.40 12.98
C ARG A 224 2.43 -21.59 13.62
N ALA A 225 1.59 -20.55 13.58
CA ALA A 225 0.27 -20.59 14.20
C ALA A 225 -0.67 -21.58 13.49
N ASN A 226 -0.71 -21.52 12.15
CA ASN A 226 -1.71 -22.25 11.37
C ASN A 226 -1.34 -23.72 11.14
N GLU A 227 -0.07 -24.01 10.88
CA GLU A 227 0.35 -25.35 10.44
C GLU A 227 0.93 -26.19 11.57
N PHE A 228 1.58 -25.54 12.55
CA PHE A 228 2.32 -26.23 13.60
C PHE A 228 1.71 -26.05 14.99
N ALA A 229 0.67 -25.23 15.13
CA ALA A 229 0.10 -24.82 16.42
C ALA A 229 1.17 -24.29 17.40
N ASP A 230 2.29 -23.77 16.87
CA ASP A 230 3.35 -23.13 17.66
C ASP A 230 2.92 -21.69 17.99
N PHE A 231 1.90 -21.59 18.83
CA PHE A 231 1.32 -20.31 19.23
C PHE A 231 2.32 -19.46 20.04
N SER A 232 3.23 -20.09 20.79
CA SER A 232 4.26 -19.37 21.55
C SER A 232 5.30 -18.74 20.63
N GLY A 233 5.81 -19.50 19.66
CA GLY A 233 6.73 -18.98 18.65
C GLY A 233 6.08 -17.91 17.77
N ALA A 234 4.83 -18.12 17.36
CA ALA A 234 4.06 -17.12 16.62
C ALA A 234 3.83 -15.83 17.42
N GLN A 235 3.45 -15.93 18.70
CA GLN A 235 3.27 -14.78 19.58
C GLN A 235 4.55 -13.93 19.67
N GLY A 236 5.70 -14.58 19.87
CA GLY A 236 6.99 -13.89 19.94
C GLY A 236 7.39 -13.18 18.65
N ASP A 237 7.12 -13.79 17.49
CA ASP A 237 7.39 -13.17 16.19
C ASP A 237 6.48 -11.97 15.91
N LEU A 238 5.19 -12.07 16.24
CA LEU A 238 4.20 -11.00 16.07
C LEU A 238 4.48 -9.80 16.97
N GLN A 239 4.87 -10.03 18.22
CA GLN A 239 5.26 -8.97 19.13
C GLN A 239 6.48 -8.20 18.59
N ARG A 240 7.51 -8.91 18.11
CA ARG A 240 8.69 -8.27 17.50
C ARG A 240 8.33 -7.50 16.23
N TYR A 241 7.49 -8.08 15.37
CA TYR A 241 6.98 -7.40 14.18
C TYR A 241 6.31 -6.07 14.55
N LEU A 242 5.39 -6.08 15.53
CA LEU A 242 4.65 -4.89 15.92
C LEU A 242 5.48 -3.84 16.67
N VAL A 243 6.60 -4.23 17.27
CA VAL A 243 7.57 -3.28 17.84
C VAL A 243 8.32 -2.55 16.72
N THR A 244 8.77 -3.27 15.68
CA THR A 244 9.51 -2.68 14.57
C THR A 244 8.61 -1.94 13.58
N GLU A 245 7.43 -2.48 13.29
CA GLU A 245 6.46 -1.96 12.32
C GLU A 245 5.07 -1.75 12.94
N PRO A 246 4.91 -0.83 13.92
CA PRO A 246 3.62 -0.61 14.58
C PRO A 246 2.52 -0.14 13.61
N ASN A 247 2.91 0.53 12.51
CA ASN A 247 2.00 0.98 11.45
C ASN A 247 2.35 0.36 10.09
N GLY A 248 3.06 -0.79 10.09
CA GLY A 248 3.42 -1.49 8.85
C GLY A 248 2.21 -2.05 8.12
N ARG A 249 2.44 -2.48 6.87
CA ARG A 249 1.38 -2.98 5.97
C ARG A 249 0.59 -4.16 6.55
N PHE A 250 1.20 -4.93 7.45
CA PHE A 250 0.59 -6.09 8.09
C PHE A 250 0.22 -5.83 9.56
N ALA A 251 0.33 -4.61 10.06
CA ALA A 251 0.16 -4.33 11.50
C ALA A 251 -1.27 -4.62 12.01
N ALA A 252 -2.29 -4.42 11.18
CA ALA A 252 -3.66 -4.77 11.56
C ALA A 252 -3.83 -6.31 11.67
N GLN A 253 -3.36 -7.04 10.67
CA GLN A 253 -3.40 -8.50 10.62
C GLN A 253 -2.56 -9.11 11.74
N ALA A 254 -1.38 -8.55 12.01
CA ALA A 254 -0.49 -9.01 13.07
C ALA A 254 -1.10 -8.83 14.46
N ARG A 255 -1.80 -7.72 14.73
CA ARG A 255 -2.53 -7.53 16.00
C ARG A 255 -3.68 -8.52 16.15
N GLN A 256 -4.41 -8.77 15.06
CA GLN A 256 -5.49 -9.75 15.07
C GLN A 256 -4.95 -11.15 15.37
N LEU A 257 -3.97 -11.62 14.60
CA LEU A 257 -3.36 -12.93 14.82
C LEU A 257 -2.72 -13.02 16.21
N LEU A 258 -2.11 -11.95 16.71
CA LEU A 258 -1.55 -11.91 18.07
C LEU A 258 -2.62 -12.13 19.14
N THR A 259 -3.82 -11.57 18.94
CA THR A 259 -4.98 -11.79 19.81
C THR A 259 -5.39 -13.26 19.77
N ASP A 260 -5.50 -13.83 18.57
CA ASP A 260 -5.95 -15.21 18.37
C ASP A 260 -4.97 -16.22 19.00
N VAL A 261 -3.66 -16.07 18.78
CA VAL A 261 -2.65 -16.95 19.38
C VAL A 261 -2.56 -16.78 20.90
N THR A 262 -2.78 -15.57 21.42
CA THR A 262 -2.81 -15.32 22.88
C THR A 262 -4.01 -16.00 23.53
N ASN A 263 -5.16 -15.98 22.88
CA ASN A 263 -6.36 -16.69 23.34
C ASN A 263 -6.16 -18.21 23.32
N ALA A 264 -5.52 -18.73 22.26
CA ALA A 264 -5.20 -20.15 22.15
C ALA A 264 -4.26 -20.62 23.27
N LEU A 265 -3.24 -19.83 23.61
CA LEU A 265 -2.33 -20.12 24.74
C LEU A 265 -3.01 -20.04 26.12
N SER A 266 -4.05 -19.22 26.25
CA SER A 266 -4.77 -19.02 27.51
C SER A 266 -5.88 -20.04 27.74
N SER A 267 -6.29 -20.77 26.69
CA SER A 267 -7.31 -21.81 26.80
C SER A 267 -6.67 -23.06 27.41
N PRO A 268 -7.14 -23.57 28.57
CA PRO A 268 -6.61 -24.80 29.11
C PRO A 268 -6.88 -25.92 28.10
N SER A 269 -5.83 -26.59 27.64
CA SER A 269 -5.96 -27.79 26.84
C SER A 269 -6.92 -28.72 27.56
N SER A 270 -8.07 -28.99 26.95
CA SER A 270 -9.04 -29.99 27.41
C SER A 270 -8.38 -31.36 27.27
N SER A 271 -7.50 -31.69 28.21
CA SER A 271 -6.97 -33.03 28.40
C SER A 271 -8.16 -33.93 28.67
N GLY A 272 -8.33 -34.95 27.82
CA GLY A 272 -9.37 -35.96 27.93
C GLY A 272 -9.49 -36.48 29.35
N GLY A 273 -10.65 -36.22 29.94
CA GLY A 273 -11.16 -36.92 31.10
C GLY A 273 -12.51 -37.52 30.73
N GLY A 274 -12.57 -38.84 30.64
CA GLY A 274 -13.79 -39.63 30.46
C GLY A 274 -13.70 -40.56 29.24
N GLY A 275 -13.55 -41.88 29.39
CA GLY A 275 -13.49 -42.74 30.57
C GLY A 275 -13.12 -44.15 30.16
#